data_AF-A0A9X8VHD7-F1
#
_entry.id   AF-A0A9X8VHD7-F1
#
_cell.length_a   1.000
_cell.length_b   1.000
_cell.length_c   1.000
_cell.angle_alpha   90.00
_cell.angle_beta   90.00
_cell.angle_gamma   90.00
#
_symmetry.space_group_name_H-M   'P 1'
#
loop_
_entity.id
_entity.type
_entity.pdbx_description
1 polymer ?
#
loop_
_entity_poly.entity_id
_entity_poly.type
_entity_poly.pdbx_seq_one_letter_code
_entity_poly.pdbx_strand_id
1 'polypeptide(L)'
;IERVKTLLGDRVKDVRLTHRLTDTPAIVVTDADEMSTQMAKLFAAAGQQAPEVKYIFELNPEHALVKRASDVGDNEHFAEWIDLLLDQALLAERGTLEDPNLFIRRMNKLLSA
;
A
#
# COMPACT_ATOMS: atom_id res chain seq x y z
N ILE A 1 4.32 -8.60 -10.26
CA ILE A 1 3.37 -7.49 -10.54
C ILE A 1 1.96 -8.04 -10.75
N GLU A 2 1.71 -8.87 -11.76
CA GLU A 2 0.36 -9.42 -12.02
C GLU A 2 -0.28 -10.09 -10.80
N ARG A 3 0.46 -10.92 -10.06
CA ARG A 3 -0.04 -11.54 -8.82
C ARG A 3 -0.54 -10.51 -7.79
N VAL A 4 0.15 -9.37 -7.69
CA VAL A 4 -0.23 -8.26 -6.78
C VAL A 4 -1.47 -7.55 -7.33
N LYS A 5 -1.54 -7.30 -8.64
CA LYS A 5 -2.72 -6.70 -9.29
C LYS A 5 -3.97 -7.55 -9.09
N THR A 6 -3.87 -8.86 -9.29
CA THR A 6 -4.99 -9.80 -9.06
C THR A 6 -5.43 -9.80 -7.60
N LEU A 7 -4.48 -9.76 -6.66
CA LEU A 7 -4.79 -9.74 -5.23
C LEU A 7 -5.49 -8.45 -4.79
N LEU A 8 -5.00 -7.29 -5.24
CA LEU A 8 -5.48 -5.99 -4.79
C LEU A 8 -6.75 -5.54 -5.54
N GLY A 9 -6.92 -5.95 -6.80
CA GLY A 9 -8.07 -5.57 -7.61
C GLY A 9 -8.28 -4.06 -7.60
N ASP A 10 -9.53 -3.64 -7.35
CA ASP A 10 -9.95 -2.24 -7.37
C ASP A 10 -9.52 -1.42 -6.13
N ARG A 11 -8.81 -2.03 -5.17
CA ARG A 11 -8.27 -1.31 -3.99
C ARG A 11 -7.17 -0.31 -4.39
N VAL A 12 -6.49 -0.57 -5.50
CA VAL A 12 -5.46 0.30 -6.06
C VAL A 12 -5.76 0.55 -7.53
N LYS A 13 -5.33 1.70 -8.04
CA LYS A 13 -5.46 2.04 -9.45
C LYS A 13 -4.57 1.17 -10.33
N ASP A 14 -3.32 1.00 -9.90
CA ASP A 14 -2.29 0.28 -10.63
C ASP A 14 -1.19 -0.18 -9.66
N VAL A 15 -0.36 -1.13 -10.11
CA VAL A 15 0.81 -1.62 -9.39
C VAL A 15 2.02 -1.53 -10.29
N ARG A 16 3.08 -0.88 -9.81
CA ARG A 16 4.32 -0.64 -10.57
C ARG A 16 5.55 -1.01 -9.74
N LEU A 17 6.68 -1.19 -10.42
CA LEU A 17 7.99 -1.25 -9.78
C LEU A 17 8.66 0.11 -9.87
N THR A 18 9.46 0.44 -8.86
CA THR A 18 10.17 1.71 -8.79
C THR A 18 11.59 1.50 -8.25
N HIS A 19 12.56 2.23 -8.81
CA HIS A 19 13.98 2.15 -8.41
C HIS A 19 14.45 3.40 -7.67
N ARG A 20 13.54 4.35 -7.40
CA ARG A 20 13.84 5.58 -6.66
C ARG A 20 13.90 5.40 -5.15
N LEU A 21 13.48 4.24 -4.66
CA LEU A 21 13.40 3.92 -3.24
C LEU A 21 14.66 3.20 -2.78
N THR A 22 15.12 3.55 -1.58
CA THR A 22 16.31 2.94 -0.97
C THR A 22 15.87 1.97 0.13
N ASP A 23 15.60 2.49 1.34
CA ASP A 23 15.23 1.67 2.51
C ASP A 23 13.71 1.42 2.64
N THR A 24 12.92 2.02 1.75
CA THR A 24 11.46 1.88 1.77
C THR A 24 11.04 0.75 0.83
N PRO A 25 10.26 -0.24 1.30
CA PRO A 25 9.82 -1.36 0.46
C PRO A 25 8.76 -0.97 -0.57
N ALA A 26 7.89 -0.02 -0.23
CA ALA A 26 6.77 0.36 -1.08
C ALA A 26 6.29 1.78 -0.77
N ILE A 27 5.71 2.45 -1.76
CA ILE A 27 5.02 3.73 -1.61
C ILE A 27 3.71 3.71 -2.37
N VAL A 28 2.83 4.64 -2.03
CA VAL A 28 1.64 4.95 -2.82
C VAL A 28 1.76 6.35 -3.38
N VAL A 29 1.28 6.53 -4.61
CA VAL A 29 1.23 7.85 -5.27
C VAL A 29 -0.10 8.03 -5.96
N THR A 30 -0.45 9.27 -6.30
CA THR A 30 -1.58 9.60 -7.17
C THR A 30 -1.05 10.17 -8.48
N ASP A 31 -1.81 10.05 -9.56
CA ASP A 31 -1.50 10.79 -10.78
C ASP A 31 -1.74 12.29 -10.58
N ALA A 32 -1.10 13.13 -11.40
CA ALA A 32 -1.10 14.59 -11.24
C ALA A 32 -2.50 15.21 -11.38
N ASP A 33 -3.35 14.64 -12.23
CA ASP A 33 -4.69 15.14 -12.54
C ASP A 33 -5.79 14.48 -11.67
N GLU A 34 -5.40 13.71 -10.64
CA GLU A 34 -6.34 12.98 -9.78
C GLU A 34 -6.41 13.55 -8.35
N MET A 35 -7.45 13.14 -7.63
CA MET A 35 -7.63 13.50 -6.22
C MET A 35 -6.41 13.04 -5.42
N SER A 36 -5.70 13.99 -4.82
CA SER A 36 -4.56 13.70 -3.96
C SER A 36 -5.01 13.54 -2.51
N THR A 37 -4.15 12.93 -1.69
CA THR A 37 -4.36 12.82 -0.25
C THR A 37 -4.59 14.18 0.41
N GLN A 38 -3.85 15.19 -0.02
CA GLN A 38 -3.97 16.56 0.50
C GLN A 38 -5.31 17.19 0.10
N MET A 39 -5.73 17.02 -1.15
CA MET A 39 -7.03 17.49 -1.62
C MET A 39 -8.16 16.80 -0.84
N ALA A 40 -8.12 15.48 -0.66
CA ALA A 40 -9.11 14.76 0.13
C ALA A 40 -9.21 15.26 1.58
N LYS A 41 -8.07 15.60 2.21
CA LYS A 41 -8.04 16.23 3.54
C LYS A 41 -8.70 17.61 3.56
N LEU A 42 -8.52 18.42 2.50
CA LEU A 42 -9.18 19.72 2.37
C LEU A 42 -10.70 19.59 2.25
N PHE A 43 -11.19 18.62 1.46
CA PHE A 43 -12.64 18.34 1.36
C PHE A 43 -13.22 17.97 2.73
N ALA A 44 -12.58 17.06 3.45
CA ALA A 44 -13.00 16.67 4.80
C ALA A 44 -13.00 17.85 5.78
N ALA A 45 -11.97 18.70 5.73
CA ALA A 45 -11.89 19.91 6.56
C ALA A 45 -12.99 20.94 6.22
N ALA A 46 -13.43 20.99 4.96
CA ALA A 46 -14.57 21.80 4.51
C ALA A 46 -15.94 21.17 4.82
N GLY A 47 -15.98 20.01 5.50
CA GLY A 47 -17.21 19.27 5.80
C GLY A 47 -17.87 18.64 4.56
N GLN A 48 -17.14 18.55 3.45
CA GLN A 48 -17.60 17.90 2.23
C GLN A 48 -17.15 16.44 2.20
N GLN A 49 -17.94 15.59 1.56
CA GLN A 49 -17.53 14.22 1.30
C GLN A 49 -16.40 14.24 0.26
N ALA A 50 -15.21 13.80 0.66
CA ALA A 50 -14.07 13.68 -0.25
C ALA A 50 -14.31 12.51 -1.22
N PRO A 51 -14.02 12.68 -2.52
CA PRO A 51 -13.95 11.56 -3.45
C PRO A 51 -12.92 10.52 -3.01
N GLU A 52 -13.13 9.26 -3.40
CA GLU A 52 -12.18 8.19 -3.13
C GLU A 52 -10.84 8.46 -3.84
N VAL A 53 -9.74 8.35 -3.10
CA VAL A 53 -8.39 8.46 -3.66
C VAL A 53 -7.94 7.08 -4.12
N LYS A 54 -7.78 6.90 -5.44
CA LYS A 54 -7.24 5.66 -6.02
C LYS A 54 -5.73 5.79 -6.18
N TYR A 55 -4.98 5.11 -5.31
CA TYR A 55 -3.52 5.14 -5.33
C TYR A 55 -2.92 4.18 -6.35
N ILE A 56 -1.77 4.55 -6.91
CA ILE A 56 -0.84 3.66 -7.61
C ILE A 56 0.14 3.11 -6.56
N PHE A 57 0.22 1.80 -6.45
CA PHE A 57 1.10 1.13 -5.51
C PHE A 57 2.44 0.79 -6.17
N GLU A 58 3.51 1.44 -5.72
CA GLU A 58 4.86 1.20 -6.23
C GLU A 58 5.68 0.35 -5.26
N LEU A 59 6.24 -0.74 -5.77
CA LEU A 59 7.09 -1.66 -5.01
C LEU A 59 8.56 -1.46 -5.39
N ASN A 60 9.44 -1.50 -4.38
CA ASN A 60 10.88 -1.49 -4.57
C ASN A 60 11.39 -2.93 -4.77
N PRO A 61 11.75 -3.36 -5.98
CA PRO A 61 12.19 -4.73 -6.24
C PRO A 61 13.52 -5.07 -5.55
N GLU A 62 14.30 -4.07 -5.12
CA GLU A 62 15.60 -4.30 -4.49
C GLU A 62 15.49 -4.56 -2.98
N HIS A 63 14.38 -4.14 -2.37
CA HIS A 63 14.18 -4.23 -0.93
C HIS A 63 13.95 -5.68 -0.46
N ALA A 64 14.58 -6.04 0.66
CA ALA A 64 14.56 -7.41 1.18
C ALA A 64 13.13 -7.94 1.45
N LEU A 65 12.23 -7.11 1.97
CA LEU A 65 10.83 -7.51 2.22
C LEU A 65 10.04 -7.76 0.93
N VAL A 66 10.32 -7.03 -0.14
CA VAL A 66 9.64 -7.24 -1.44
C VAL A 66 10.11 -8.53 -2.08
N LYS A 67 11.43 -8.81 -2.01
CA LYS A 67 12.00 -10.10 -2.44
C LYS A 67 11.45 -11.26 -1.62
N ARG A 68 11.41 -11.11 -0.29
CA ARG A 68 10.82 -12.11 0.61
C ARG A 68 9.37 -12.38 0.24
N ALA A 69 8.57 -11.34 0.01
CA ALA A 69 7.18 -11.50 -0.43
C ALA A 69 7.09 -12.22 -1.77
N SER A 70 7.96 -11.92 -2.75
CA SER A 70 7.93 -12.60 -4.06
C SER A 70 8.27 -14.08 -4.00
N ASP A 71 9.08 -14.50 -3.02
CA ASP A 71 9.50 -15.89 -2.85
C ASP A 71 8.44 -16.76 -2.13
N VAL A 72 7.41 -16.15 -1.55
CA VAL A 72 6.33 -16.86 -0.88
C VAL A 72 5.41 -17.52 -1.90
N GLY A 73 5.48 -18.84 -2.03
CA GLY A 73 4.63 -19.62 -2.93
C GLY A 73 3.17 -19.68 -2.48
N ASP A 74 2.91 -19.73 -1.17
CA ASP A 74 1.56 -19.79 -0.61
C ASP A 74 0.78 -18.48 -0.84
N ASN A 75 -0.47 -18.56 -1.30
CA ASN A 75 -1.25 -17.38 -1.67
C ASN A 75 -1.72 -16.57 -0.45
N GLU A 76 -2.04 -17.23 0.66
CA GLU A 76 -2.49 -16.54 1.87
C GLU A 76 -1.33 -15.78 2.52
N HIS A 77 -0.17 -16.42 2.66
CA HIS A 77 1.02 -15.77 3.20
C HIS A 77 1.53 -14.66 2.28
N PHE A 78 1.45 -14.84 0.96
CA PHE A 78 1.76 -13.77 0.00
C PHE A 78 0.83 -12.57 0.20
N ALA A 79 -0.47 -12.83 0.38
CA ALA A 79 -1.44 -11.76 0.61
C ALA A 79 -1.13 -10.97 1.88
N GLU A 80 -0.76 -11.64 2.97
CA GLU A 80 -0.36 -10.96 4.21
C GLU A 80 0.86 -10.05 4.01
N TRP A 81 1.86 -10.46 3.21
CA TRP A 81 2.99 -9.59 2.90
C TRP A 81 2.57 -8.36 2.08
N ILE A 82 1.79 -8.56 1.02
CA ILE A 82 1.37 -7.45 0.16
C ILE A 82 0.47 -6.47 0.92
N ASP A 83 -0.47 -6.97 1.71
CA ASP A 83 -1.33 -6.11 2.52
C ASP A 83 -0.54 -5.34 3.58
N LEU A 84 0.46 -5.96 4.21
CA LEU A 84 1.34 -5.25 5.14
C LEU A 84 2.07 -4.09 4.45
N LEU A 85 2.66 -4.35 3.28
CA LEU A 85 3.41 -3.33 2.53
C LEU A 85 2.51 -2.19 2.05
N LEU A 86 1.28 -2.51 1.64
CA LEU A 86 0.29 -1.51 1.25
C LEU A 86 -0.14 -0.64 2.44
N ASP A 87 -0.42 -1.25 3.59
CA ASP A 87 -0.77 -0.50 4.81
C ASP A 87 0.39 0.40 5.27
N GLN A 88 1.64 -0.06 5.18
CA GLN A 88 2.80 0.80 5.48
C GLN A 88 2.85 2.03 4.56
N ALA A 89 2.64 1.83 3.26
CA ALA A 89 2.65 2.91 2.28
C ALA A 89 1.48 3.89 2.52
N LEU A 90 0.27 3.37 2.75
CA LEU A 90 -0.91 4.18 3.04
C LEU A 90 -0.77 4.96 4.35
N LEU A 91 -0.19 4.35 5.38
CA LEU A 91 0.09 5.03 6.65
C LEU A 91 1.08 6.17 6.45
N ALA A 92 2.14 5.95 5.68
CA ALA A 92 3.13 6.98 5.39
C ALA A 92 2.53 8.17 4.62
N GLU A 93 1.65 7.89 3.64
CA GLU A 93 1.02 8.91 2.80
C GLU A 93 -0.12 9.65 3.52
N ARG A 94 -1.05 8.92 4.14
CA ARG A 94 -2.25 9.48 4.78
C ARG A 94 -1.97 9.98 6.19
N GLY A 95 -1.01 9.39 6.89
CA GLY A 95 -0.77 9.58 8.32
C GLY A 95 -1.76 8.82 9.21
N THR A 96 -2.64 8.00 8.62
CA THR A 96 -3.63 7.19 9.33
C THR A 96 -4.04 5.98 8.49
N LEU A 97 -4.63 4.97 9.12
CA LEU A 97 -5.20 3.79 8.49
C LEU A 97 -6.66 3.63 8.87
N GLU A 98 -7.42 2.93 8.04
CA GLU A 98 -8.83 2.62 8.30
C GLU A 98 -8.98 1.62 9.46
N ASP A 99 -8.13 0.60 9.51
CA ASP A 99 -8.04 -0.33 10.65
C ASP A 99 -6.58 -0.49 11.13
N PRO A 100 -6.11 0.38 12.05
CA PRO A 100 -4.78 0.27 12.63
C PRO A 100 -4.55 -1.05 13.38
N ASN A 101 -5.60 -1.67 13.95
CA ASN A 101 -5.46 -2.92 14.70
C ASN A 101 -5.23 -4.10 13.76
N LEU A 102 -5.87 -4.12 12.59
CA LEU A 102 -5.61 -5.11 11.55
C LEU A 102 -4.15 -5.05 11.09
N PHE A 103 -3.64 -3.85 10.81
CA PHE A 103 -2.23 -3.64 10.46
C PHE A 103 -1.29 -4.19 11.54
N ILE A 104 -1.51 -3.85 12.81
CA ILE A 104 -0.68 -4.33 13.93
C ILE A 104 -0.74 -5.86 14.04
N ARG A 105 -1.93 -6.47 13.95
CA ARG A 105 -2.07 -7.93 14.02
C ARG A 105 -1.33 -8.63 12.89
N ARG A 106 -1.42 -8.10 11.66
CA ARG A 106 -0.72 -8.64 10.49
C ARG A 106 0.79 -8.56 10.65
N MET A 107 1.29 -7.41 11.08
CA MET A 107 2.72 -7.23 11.37
C MET A 107 3.19 -8.22 12.45
N ASN A 108 2.47 -8.33 13.56
CA ASN A 108 2.82 -9.25 14.65
C ASN A 108 2.83 -10.71 14.18
N LYS A 109 1.84 -11.13 13.39
CA LYS A 109 1.76 -12.47 12.81
C LYS A 109 3.00 -12.79 11.95
N LEU A 110 3.44 -11.83 11.12
CA LEU A 110 4.61 -11.99 10.25
C LEU A 110 5.95 -11.95 11.00
N LEU A 111 6.03 -11.23 12.12
CA LEU A 111 7.22 -11.15 12.96
C LEU A 111 7.39 -12.37 13.88
N SER A 112 6.28 -13.03 14.24
CA SER A 112 6.29 -14.22 15.08
C SER A 112 6.39 -15.54 14.30
N ALA A 113 6.41 -15.46 12.97
CA ALA A 113 6.45 -16.60 12.05
C ALA A 113 7.87 -17.10 11.77
#